data_AF-A0A5K7ZF90-F1
#
_entry.id   AF-A0A5K7ZF90-F1
#
_cell.length_a   1.000
_cell.length_b   1.000
_cell.length_c   1.000
_cell.angle_alpha   90.00
_cell.angle_beta   90.00
_cell.angle_gamma   90.00
#
_symmetry.space_group_name_H-M   'P 1'
#
loop_
_entity.id
_entity.type
_entity.pdbx_description
1 polymer ?
#
loop_
_entity_poly.entity_id
_entity_poly.type
_entity_poly.pdbx_seq_one_letter_code
_entity_poly.pdbx_strand_id
1 'polypeptide(L)'
;MTANEGDARDYDTFAEEERVKNLDLDPDMFPDAETLQENEVLGRLTVTTAQGDLDGDGDYDERYSFGARSFSIFTPTKKGLRLVFDSGDQLEQLTAAALPFNFNSTNDENDSFDNRSDDKGPEPEGLTLGEIDGRTYLFLGLERVGGIMVYDITDPRDPEFVQYINNRDFSGDAEAGTAGDLAPEGLTFIPARKSPTGDNLLAVTNEVSGTTTVYKIDVKKRWPHCRGGHHRYFFWK
;
A
#
# COMPACT_ATOMS: atom_id res chain seq x y z
N MET A 1 -1.03 3.18 -14.34
CA MET A 1 -0.90 2.36 -13.13
C MET A 1 -1.50 3.17 -12.00
N THR A 2 -2.06 2.49 -11.00
CA THR A 2 -2.65 3.12 -9.82
C THR A 2 -2.06 2.43 -8.59
N ALA A 3 -1.71 3.21 -7.58
CA ALA A 3 -1.69 2.74 -6.21
C ALA A 3 -3.15 2.84 -5.74
N ASN A 4 -3.75 1.73 -5.34
CA ASN A 4 -5.16 1.73 -4.98
C ASN A 4 -5.31 2.17 -3.51
N GLU A 5 -4.94 3.42 -3.25
CA GLU A 5 -4.78 4.04 -1.91
C GLU A 5 -6.07 3.93 -1.08
N GLY A 6 -7.21 4.20 -1.70
CA GLY A 6 -8.50 4.11 -1.02
C GLY A 6 -8.78 5.27 -0.06
N ASP A 7 -8.16 6.43 -0.27
CA ASP A 7 -8.38 7.59 0.59
C ASP A 7 -9.83 8.03 0.64
N ALA A 8 -10.27 8.36 1.85
CA ALA A 8 -11.60 8.87 2.12
C ALA A 8 -11.64 10.39 1.97
N ARG A 9 -12.81 10.92 1.62
CA ARG A 9 -13.04 12.37 1.64
C ARG A 9 -13.25 12.83 3.07
N ASP A 10 -12.38 13.71 3.54
CA ASP A 10 -12.52 14.37 4.85
C ASP A 10 -12.31 15.89 4.72
N TYR A 11 -13.28 16.64 5.21
CA TYR A 11 -13.34 18.10 5.21
C TYR A 11 -14.04 18.57 6.49
N ASP A 12 -13.84 19.83 6.90
CA ASP A 12 -14.45 20.41 8.13
C ASP A 12 -15.97 20.16 8.28
N THR A 13 -16.71 19.97 7.19
CA THR A 13 -18.16 19.75 7.19
C THR A 13 -18.59 18.36 6.72
N PHE A 14 -17.65 17.45 6.44
CA PHE A 14 -17.96 16.13 5.90
C PHE A 14 -16.85 15.13 6.19
N ALA A 15 -17.17 14.05 6.91
CA ALA A 15 -16.32 12.89 7.09
C ALA A 15 -16.99 11.69 6.39
N GLU A 16 -16.28 11.07 5.45
CA GLU A 16 -16.80 9.94 4.69
C GLU A 16 -16.75 8.61 5.46
N GLU A 17 -15.89 8.49 6.47
CA GLU A 17 -15.64 7.23 7.13
C GLU A 17 -16.53 7.01 8.35
N GLU A 18 -17.04 5.79 8.50
CA GLU A 18 -17.69 5.34 9.74
C GLU A 18 -17.43 3.85 9.98
N ARG A 19 -17.46 3.43 11.24
CA ARG A 19 -17.37 2.02 11.62
C ARG A 19 -18.72 1.37 11.46
N VAL A 20 -18.77 0.13 10.96
CA VAL A 20 -20.04 -0.61 10.79
C VAL A 20 -20.89 -0.65 12.07
N LYS A 21 -20.28 -0.73 13.26
CA LYS A 21 -21.01 -0.73 14.53
C LYS A 21 -21.77 0.55 14.86
N ASN A 22 -21.44 1.66 14.19
CA ASN A 22 -22.04 2.97 14.41
C ASN A 22 -23.10 3.32 13.34
N LEU A 23 -23.26 2.47 12.33
CA LEU A 23 -24.19 2.71 11.23
C LEU A 23 -25.59 2.26 11.59
N ASP A 24 -26.59 2.93 11.04
CA ASP A 24 -27.94 2.39 11.01
C ASP A 24 -28.02 1.44 9.82
N LEU A 25 -28.29 0.16 10.06
CA LEU A 25 -28.34 -0.86 9.00
C LEU A 25 -29.79 -1.21 8.72
N ASP A 26 -30.16 -1.27 7.44
CA ASP A 26 -31.51 -1.65 7.02
C ASP A 26 -31.86 -3.04 7.62
N PRO A 27 -32.98 -3.18 8.35
CA PRO A 27 -33.32 -4.42 9.03
C PRO A 27 -33.80 -5.55 8.10
N ASP A 28 -34.27 -5.23 6.89
CA ASP A 28 -34.65 -6.20 5.86
C ASP A 28 -33.40 -6.75 5.13
N MET A 29 -32.39 -5.91 4.91
CA MET A 29 -31.11 -6.27 4.26
C MET A 29 -30.10 -6.88 5.24
N PHE A 30 -30.10 -6.43 6.50
CA PHE A 30 -29.25 -6.91 7.59
C PHE A 30 -30.08 -7.37 8.80
N PRO A 31 -30.86 -8.46 8.69
CA PRO A 31 -31.71 -8.96 9.77
C PRO A 31 -30.92 -9.42 11.02
N ASP A 32 -29.60 -9.59 10.89
CA ASP A 32 -28.64 -9.93 11.94
C ASP A 32 -27.69 -8.76 12.28
N ALA A 33 -28.10 -7.51 12.04
CA ALA A 33 -27.32 -6.30 12.29
C ALA A 33 -26.63 -6.28 13.67
N GLU A 34 -27.33 -6.68 14.74
CA GLU A 34 -26.74 -6.71 16.10
C GLU A 34 -25.46 -7.57 16.15
N THR A 35 -25.46 -8.74 15.49
CA THR A 35 -24.28 -9.61 15.41
C THR A 35 -23.23 -9.05 14.45
N LEU A 36 -23.63 -8.54 13.28
CA LEU A 36 -22.68 -7.96 12.33
C LEU A 36 -21.94 -6.75 12.92
N GLN A 37 -22.60 -5.97 13.77
CA GLN A 37 -22.07 -4.79 14.43
C GLN A 37 -21.19 -5.10 15.65
N GLU A 38 -21.05 -6.37 16.06
CA GLU A 38 -20.05 -6.76 17.05
C GLU A 38 -18.63 -6.51 16.52
N ASN A 39 -17.73 -6.04 17.38
CA ASN A 39 -16.35 -5.71 16.99
C ASN A 39 -15.59 -6.93 16.44
N GLU A 40 -15.94 -8.11 16.93
CA GLU A 40 -15.37 -9.41 16.56
C GLU A 40 -15.84 -9.90 15.17
N VAL A 41 -16.88 -9.27 14.61
CA VAL A 41 -17.48 -9.64 13.32
C VAL A 41 -17.16 -8.60 12.26
N LEU A 42 -18.01 -7.58 12.06
CA LEU A 42 -17.77 -6.47 11.14
C LEU A 42 -17.78 -5.12 11.82
N GLY A 43 -18.13 -5.02 13.11
CA GLY A 43 -18.32 -3.75 13.81
C GLY A 43 -17.10 -2.83 13.77
N ARG A 44 -15.91 -3.42 13.64
CA ARG A 44 -14.65 -2.70 13.47
C ARG A 44 -14.39 -2.26 12.03
N LEU A 45 -14.99 -2.84 11.01
CA LEU A 45 -14.72 -2.47 9.62
C LEU A 45 -15.06 -1.00 9.36
N THR A 46 -14.12 -0.24 8.79
CA THR A 46 -14.32 1.13 8.30
C THR A 46 -14.92 1.10 6.91
N VAL A 47 -15.99 1.88 6.69
CA VAL A 47 -16.76 1.94 5.43
C VAL A 47 -17.12 3.38 5.07
N THR A 48 -17.44 3.62 3.80
CA THR A 48 -17.94 4.94 3.34
C THR A 48 -19.39 5.16 3.77
N THR A 49 -19.71 6.37 4.20
CA THR A 49 -21.07 6.89 4.46
C THR A 49 -21.69 7.55 3.23
N ALA A 50 -20.92 7.73 2.16
CA ALA A 50 -21.41 8.38 0.95
C ALA A 50 -22.13 7.44 -0.02
N GLN A 51 -22.15 6.14 0.28
CA GLN A 51 -22.78 5.09 -0.52
C GLN A 51 -23.42 4.06 0.41
N GLY A 52 -24.36 3.29 -0.12
CA GLY A 52 -24.97 2.16 0.58
C GLY A 52 -26.39 2.40 1.06
N ASP A 53 -26.87 3.64 1.06
CA ASP A 53 -28.28 4.01 1.18
C ASP A 53 -28.89 4.04 -0.24
N LEU A 54 -29.59 2.97 -0.61
CA LEU A 54 -30.11 2.76 -1.97
C LEU A 54 -31.47 3.40 -2.20
N ASP A 55 -32.27 3.59 -1.15
CA ASP A 55 -33.64 4.10 -1.23
C ASP A 55 -33.82 5.51 -0.65
N GLY A 56 -32.81 6.04 0.04
CA GLY A 56 -32.70 7.41 0.52
C GLY A 56 -33.38 7.66 1.86
N ASP A 57 -33.64 6.62 2.66
CA ASP A 57 -34.33 6.75 3.94
C ASP A 57 -33.39 7.01 5.14
N GLY A 58 -32.08 6.86 4.93
CA GLY A 58 -31.01 7.19 5.87
C GLY A 58 -30.46 6.01 6.67
N ASP A 59 -31.00 4.80 6.49
CA ASP A 59 -30.27 3.58 6.83
C ASP A 59 -29.42 3.10 5.63
N TYR A 60 -28.72 1.98 5.79
CA TYR A 60 -27.83 1.47 4.75
C TYR A 60 -28.18 0.03 4.41
N ASP A 61 -28.47 -0.21 3.13
CA ASP A 61 -28.72 -1.51 2.49
C ASP A 61 -27.43 -2.26 2.10
N GLU A 62 -26.35 -1.53 1.83
CA GLU A 62 -25.09 -2.08 1.35
C GLU A 62 -23.87 -1.47 2.05
N ARG A 63 -22.78 -2.25 2.14
CA ARG A 63 -21.52 -1.79 2.72
C ARG A 63 -20.38 -1.75 1.71
N TYR A 64 -19.72 -0.60 1.67
CA TYR A 64 -18.58 -0.33 0.81
C TYR A 64 -17.37 0.02 1.68
N SER A 65 -16.33 -0.83 1.68
CA SER A 65 -15.06 -0.49 2.34
C SER A 65 -14.14 0.25 1.37
N PHE A 66 -13.19 0.98 1.95
CA PHE A 66 -12.17 1.70 1.21
C PHE A 66 -11.05 0.78 0.71
N GLY A 67 -10.49 1.16 -0.45
CA GLY A 67 -9.20 0.69 -0.97
C GLY A 67 -9.11 -0.78 -1.36
N ALA A 68 -8.65 -1.05 -2.58
CA ALA A 68 -8.36 -2.41 -3.05
C ALA A 68 -7.04 -2.99 -2.46
N ARG A 69 -6.37 -2.26 -1.55
CA ARG A 69 -5.17 -2.70 -0.79
C ARG A 69 -4.05 -3.22 -1.69
N SER A 70 -3.98 -2.68 -2.92
CA SER A 70 -3.25 -3.25 -4.05
C SER A 70 -2.70 -2.17 -4.99
N PHE A 71 -1.97 -2.59 -6.03
CA PHE A 71 -1.72 -1.77 -7.19
C PHE A 71 -2.28 -2.43 -8.45
N SER A 72 -2.70 -1.61 -9.41
CA SER A 72 -3.21 -2.10 -10.69
C SER A 72 -2.42 -1.58 -11.88
N ILE A 73 -2.26 -2.45 -12.88
CA ILE A 73 -1.69 -2.12 -14.19
C ILE A 73 -2.82 -2.10 -15.21
N PHE A 74 -2.86 -1.05 -16.02
CA PHE A 74 -3.84 -0.89 -17.08
C PHE A 74 -3.15 -0.72 -18.43
N THR A 75 -3.83 -1.14 -19.50
CA THR A 75 -3.44 -0.87 -20.88
C THR A 75 -4.46 0.04 -21.55
N PRO A 76 -4.01 1.04 -22.35
CA PRO A 76 -4.93 1.89 -23.08
C PRO A 76 -5.62 1.11 -24.20
N THR A 77 -6.90 1.37 -24.38
CA THR A 77 -7.73 0.85 -25.46
C THR A 77 -8.46 2.02 -26.14
N LYS A 78 -9.10 1.77 -27.28
CA LYS A 78 -9.93 2.79 -27.95
C LYS A 78 -11.11 3.28 -27.10
N LYS A 79 -11.51 2.53 -26.07
CA LYS A 79 -12.68 2.83 -25.22
C LYS A 79 -12.29 3.28 -23.80
N GLY A 80 -11.00 3.50 -23.53
CA GLY A 80 -10.50 3.81 -22.19
C GLY A 80 -9.46 2.81 -21.72
N LEU A 81 -9.35 2.60 -20.41
CA LEU A 81 -8.37 1.71 -19.81
C LEU A 81 -8.93 0.29 -19.64
N ARG A 82 -8.10 -0.73 -19.87
CA ARG A 82 -8.40 -2.12 -19.54
C ARG A 82 -7.44 -2.61 -18.47
N LEU A 83 -7.96 -3.19 -17.40
CA LEU A 83 -7.16 -3.83 -16.35
C LEU A 83 -6.34 -4.97 -16.94
N VAL A 84 -5.05 -5.00 -16.61
CA VAL A 84 -4.07 -6.00 -17.06
C VAL A 84 -3.65 -6.89 -15.91
N PHE A 85 -3.41 -6.29 -14.75
CA PHE A 85 -2.98 -6.96 -13.54
C PHE A 85 -3.50 -6.18 -12.34
N ASP A 86 -3.85 -6.90 -11.28
CA ASP A 86 -4.11 -6.38 -9.95
C ASP A 86 -3.36 -7.23 -8.94
N SER A 87 -2.69 -6.60 -7.97
CA SER A 87 -1.91 -7.37 -6.99
C SER A 87 -2.78 -8.09 -5.96
N GLY A 88 -4.07 -7.77 -5.85
CA GLY A 88 -4.93 -8.29 -4.80
C GLY A 88 -4.30 -8.11 -3.41
N ASP A 89 -4.34 -9.16 -2.60
CA ASP A 89 -3.83 -9.19 -1.22
C ASP A 89 -2.30 -9.35 -1.10
N GLN A 90 -1.55 -9.35 -2.22
CA GLN A 90 -0.11 -9.63 -2.20
C GLN A 90 0.67 -8.72 -1.25
N LEU A 91 0.30 -7.44 -1.14
CA LEU A 91 1.00 -6.50 -0.26
C LEU A 91 0.90 -6.94 1.20
N GLU A 92 -0.28 -7.38 1.63
CA GLU A 92 -0.52 -7.85 3.00
C GLU A 92 0.15 -9.19 3.28
N GLN A 93 0.10 -10.12 2.34
CA GLN A 93 0.80 -11.41 2.49
C GLN A 93 2.31 -11.18 2.67
N LEU A 94 2.88 -10.22 1.92
CA LEU A 94 4.29 -9.88 2.00
C LEU A 94 4.65 -9.15 3.30
N THR A 95 3.84 -8.19 3.75
CA THR A 95 4.09 -7.48 5.02
C THR A 95 3.86 -8.38 6.22
N ALA A 96 2.86 -9.26 6.21
CA ALA A 96 2.64 -10.26 7.26
C ALA A 96 3.83 -11.22 7.39
N ALA A 97 4.42 -11.64 6.26
CA ALA A 97 5.60 -12.49 6.27
C ALA A 97 6.86 -11.75 6.75
N ALA A 98 7.02 -10.48 6.38
CA ALA A 98 8.21 -9.69 6.71
C ALA A 98 8.18 -9.09 8.12
N LEU A 99 7.00 -8.69 8.58
CA LEU A 99 6.76 -7.95 9.82
C LEU A 99 5.62 -8.59 10.63
N PRO A 100 5.70 -9.88 11.00
CA PRO A 100 4.58 -10.59 11.64
C PRO A 100 4.14 -10.00 12.98
N PHE A 101 5.00 -9.23 13.65
CA PHE A 101 4.69 -8.57 14.94
C PHE A 101 4.28 -7.10 14.78
N ASN A 102 4.36 -6.55 13.57
CA ASN A 102 3.98 -5.18 13.24
C ASN A 102 3.12 -5.16 11.96
N PHE A 103 2.37 -6.24 11.74
CA PHE A 103 1.52 -6.39 10.57
C PHE A 103 0.41 -5.35 10.62
N ASN A 104 0.11 -4.71 9.48
CA ASN A 104 -0.94 -3.70 9.35
C ASN A 104 -0.92 -2.64 10.46
N SER A 105 0.29 -2.19 10.81
CA SER A 105 0.53 -1.06 11.72
C SER A 105 0.30 0.29 11.02
N THR A 106 -0.16 1.29 11.79
CA THR A 106 -0.25 2.70 11.36
C THR A 106 1.13 3.34 11.18
N ASN A 107 1.18 4.52 10.57
CA ASN A 107 2.41 5.25 10.25
C ASN A 107 2.94 6.15 11.38
N ASP A 108 2.12 6.51 12.36
CA ASP A 108 2.43 7.48 13.41
C ASP A 108 2.73 6.86 14.79
N GLU A 109 2.52 5.56 14.94
CA GLU A 109 2.75 4.83 16.20
C GLU A 109 3.34 3.43 15.95
N ASN A 110 4.30 3.02 16.78
CA ASN A 110 4.96 1.71 16.67
C ASN A 110 4.27 0.58 17.47
N ASP A 111 3.46 0.89 18.48
CA ASP A 111 2.67 -0.10 19.24
C ASP A 111 1.25 -0.24 18.65
N SER A 112 1.19 -0.53 17.36
CA SER A 112 -0.04 -0.44 16.56
C SER A 112 -0.33 -1.70 15.76
N PHE A 113 0.17 -2.85 16.22
CA PHE A 113 -0.03 -4.13 15.56
C PHE A 113 -1.51 -4.35 15.18
N ASP A 114 -1.73 -4.62 13.90
CA ASP A 114 -3.01 -5.00 13.30
C ASP A 114 -4.12 -3.94 13.40
N ASN A 115 -3.77 -2.67 13.63
CA ASN A 115 -4.75 -1.59 13.77
C ASN A 115 -5.32 -1.08 12.43
N ARG A 116 -4.77 -1.52 11.29
CA ARG A 116 -5.25 -1.17 9.94
C ARG A 116 -6.00 -2.30 9.23
N SER A 117 -6.05 -3.51 9.78
CA SER A 117 -6.66 -4.66 9.09
C SER A 117 -8.14 -4.47 8.82
N ASP A 118 -8.88 -3.96 9.81
CA ASP A 118 -10.27 -3.55 9.77
C ASP A 118 -10.50 -2.23 9.02
N ASP A 119 -9.49 -1.72 8.36
CA ASP A 119 -9.52 -0.43 7.70
C ASP A 119 -8.87 -0.55 6.31
N LYS A 120 -7.89 0.30 5.95
CA LYS A 120 -7.28 0.32 4.61
C LYS A 120 -5.94 -0.46 4.49
N GLY A 121 -5.57 -1.23 5.52
CA GLY A 121 -4.42 -2.14 5.50
C GLY A 121 -3.08 -1.42 5.31
N PRO A 122 -2.22 -1.86 4.36
CA PRO A 122 -0.89 -1.28 4.16
C PRO A 122 -0.88 0.07 3.42
N GLU A 123 -2.00 0.45 2.78
CA GLU A 123 -2.21 1.70 2.00
C GLU A 123 -1.06 2.01 1.03
N PRO A 124 -1.09 1.41 -0.18
CA PRO A 124 -0.16 1.79 -1.23
C PRO A 124 -0.53 3.18 -1.76
N GLU A 125 0.45 4.08 -1.83
CA GLU A 125 0.17 5.49 -2.12
C GLU A 125 1.10 6.03 -3.23
N GLY A 126 2.35 6.28 -2.89
CA GLY A 126 3.35 6.72 -3.85
C GLY A 126 3.78 5.60 -4.79
N LEU A 127 3.80 5.86 -6.11
CA LEU A 127 4.50 4.97 -7.04
C LEU A 127 5.36 5.70 -8.07
N THR A 128 6.45 5.05 -8.46
CA THR A 128 7.28 5.49 -9.58
C THR A 128 7.85 4.31 -10.33
N LEU A 129 8.21 4.53 -11.60
CA LEU A 129 8.79 3.50 -12.46
C LEU A 129 10.24 3.83 -12.78
N GLY A 130 11.09 2.80 -12.79
CA GLY A 130 12.48 2.92 -13.22
C GLY A 130 12.85 1.85 -14.25
N GLU A 131 13.60 2.25 -15.28
CA GLU A 131 14.21 1.28 -16.20
C GLU A 131 15.67 1.05 -15.80
N ILE A 132 16.02 -0.21 -15.59
CA ILE A 132 17.36 -0.64 -15.18
C ILE A 132 17.77 -1.86 -16.01
N ASP A 133 18.86 -1.75 -16.76
CA ASP A 133 19.38 -2.81 -17.65
C ASP A 133 18.31 -3.40 -18.59
N GLY A 134 17.40 -2.57 -19.10
CA GLY A 134 16.32 -2.96 -20.02
C GLY A 134 15.15 -3.68 -19.35
N ARG A 135 15.08 -3.71 -18.02
CA ARG A 135 13.90 -4.16 -17.25
C ARG A 135 13.20 -2.97 -16.62
N THR A 136 11.87 -3.03 -16.54
CA THR A 136 11.04 -1.99 -15.91
C THR A 136 10.67 -2.43 -14.51
N TYR A 137 10.95 -1.58 -13.53
CA TYR A 137 10.63 -1.81 -12.11
C TYR A 137 9.58 -0.82 -11.64
N LEU A 138 8.65 -1.31 -10.84
CA LEU A 138 7.75 -0.52 -10.01
C LEU A 138 8.38 -0.38 -8.63
N PHE A 139 8.43 0.86 -8.14
CA PHE A 139 8.67 1.19 -6.75
C PHE A 139 7.38 1.75 -6.18
N LEU A 140 6.85 1.10 -5.15
CA LEU A 140 5.57 1.40 -4.53
C LEU A 140 5.80 1.65 -3.03
N GLY A 141 5.52 2.86 -2.56
CA GLY A 141 5.52 3.20 -1.14
C GLY A 141 4.27 2.63 -0.45
N LEU A 142 4.45 2.11 0.76
CA LEU A 142 3.37 1.74 1.65
C LEU A 142 3.31 2.76 2.78
N GLU A 143 2.28 3.58 2.80
CA GLU A 143 2.18 4.73 3.71
C GLU A 143 2.13 4.26 5.17
N ARG A 144 1.22 3.34 5.50
CA ARG A 144 0.96 2.94 6.90
C ARG A 144 2.09 2.15 7.52
N VAL A 145 2.22 0.87 7.15
CA VAL A 145 3.24 0.00 7.74
C VAL A 145 4.67 0.45 7.37
N GLY A 146 4.79 1.31 6.36
CA GLY A 146 6.05 1.90 5.91
C GLY A 146 6.75 1.03 4.87
N GLY A 147 7.83 1.59 4.32
CA GLY A 147 8.70 0.91 3.37
C GLY A 147 8.23 0.93 1.91
N ILE A 148 9.01 0.24 1.09
CA ILE A 148 8.92 0.28 -0.37
C ILE A 148 8.86 -1.16 -0.89
N MET A 149 7.79 -1.46 -1.61
CA MET A 149 7.65 -2.68 -2.38
C MET A 149 8.26 -2.48 -3.76
N VAL A 150 9.06 -3.45 -4.19
CA VAL A 150 9.70 -3.43 -5.52
C VAL A 150 9.21 -4.63 -6.33
N TYR A 151 8.72 -4.35 -7.53
CA TYR A 151 8.30 -5.37 -8.50
C TYR A 151 9.05 -5.16 -9.81
N ASP A 152 9.43 -6.27 -10.45
CA ASP A 152 9.80 -6.26 -11.85
C ASP A 152 8.53 -6.41 -12.69
N ILE A 153 8.19 -5.36 -13.44
CA ILE A 153 6.98 -5.28 -14.25
C ILE A 153 7.30 -5.33 -15.75
N THR A 154 8.47 -5.89 -16.12
CA THR A 154 8.88 -5.98 -17.52
C THR A 154 7.84 -6.71 -18.37
N ASP A 155 7.19 -7.75 -17.83
CA ASP A 155 5.90 -8.24 -18.33
C ASP A 155 4.78 -7.66 -17.44
N PRO A 156 4.00 -6.67 -17.91
CA PRO A 156 2.96 -6.04 -17.10
C PRO A 156 1.78 -6.97 -16.76
N ARG A 157 1.74 -8.17 -17.34
CA ARG A 157 0.71 -9.19 -17.05
C ARG A 157 1.14 -10.16 -15.95
N ASP A 158 2.43 -10.20 -15.65
CA ASP A 158 3.02 -11.09 -14.65
C ASP A 158 4.13 -10.36 -13.86
N PRO A 159 3.77 -9.32 -13.07
CA PRO A 159 4.71 -8.68 -12.16
C PRO A 159 5.37 -9.67 -11.20
N GLU A 160 6.70 -9.63 -11.11
CA GLU A 160 7.48 -10.45 -10.19
C GLU A 160 7.86 -9.62 -8.97
N PHE A 161 7.46 -10.04 -7.76
CA PHE A 161 7.95 -9.42 -6.53
C PHE A 161 9.46 -9.59 -6.41
N VAL A 162 10.15 -8.49 -6.14
CA VAL A 162 11.61 -8.44 -6.04
C VAL A 162 12.04 -8.40 -4.58
N GLN A 163 11.49 -7.46 -3.81
CA GLN A 163 11.83 -7.24 -2.41
C GLN A 163 10.88 -6.23 -1.76
N TYR A 164 10.91 -6.22 -0.43
CA TYR A 164 10.33 -5.20 0.42
C TYR A 164 11.47 -4.62 1.27
N ILE A 165 11.60 -3.30 1.30
CA ILE A 165 12.59 -2.61 2.13
C ILE A 165 11.84 -1.66 3.05
N ASN A 166 12.13 -1.75 4.33
CA ASN A 166 11.63 -0.82 5.32
C ASN A 166 12.75 -0.51 6.30
N ASN A 167 13.09 0.77 6.44
CA ASN A 167 14.09 1.28 7.39
C ASN A 167 13.45 1.90 8.64
N ARG A 168 12.14 1.71 8.84
CA ARG A 168 11.45 1.95 10.10
C ARG A 168 12.02 1.05 11.19
N ASP A 169 12.34 1.65 12.33
CA ASP A 169 12.68 0.98 13.57
C ASP A 169 11.44 0.93 14.47
N PHE A 170 10.80 -0.24 14.52
CA PHE A 170 9.62 -0.49 15.35
C PHE A 170 9.93 -0.50 16.86
N SER A 171 11.20 -0.48 17.27
CA SER A 171 11.57 -0.30 18.68
C SER A 171 11.80 1.16 19.08
N GLY A 172 11.83 2.06 18.08
CA GLY A 172 11.90 3.50 18.29
C GLY A 172 10.55 4.12 18.65
N ASP A 173 10.57 5.43 18.81
CA ASP A 173 9.41 6.29 19.08
C ASP A 173 9.24 7.26 17.90
N ALA A 174 8.04 7.27 17.32
CA ALA A 174 7.68 8.07 16.15
C ALA A 174 7.64 9.57 16.49
N GLU A 175 7.00 9.94 17.61
CA GLU A 175 6.90 11.33 18.07
C GLU A 175 8.28 11.89 18.45
N ALA A 176 9.14 11.06 19.04
CA ALA A 176 10.52 11.42 19.36
C ALA A 176 11.48 11.40 18.15
N GLY A 177 11.02 11.00 16.95
CA GLY A 177 11.82 10.96 15.72
C GLY A 177 12.92 9.89 15.74
N THR A 178 12.74 8.82 16.50
CA THR A 178 13.70 7.71 16.63
C THR A 178 13.27 6.44 15.90
N ALA A 179 12.08 6.45 15.30
CA ALA A 179 11.51 5.32 14.55
C ALA A 179 12.00 5.18 13.09
N GLY A 180 12.93 6.03 12.63
CA GLY A 180 13.39 6.01 11.23
C GLY A 180 12.39 6.67 10.29
N ASP A 181 12.24 6.13 9.08
CA ASP A 181 11.33 6.70 8.07
C ASP A 181 9.89 6.18 8.25
N LEU A 182 8.93 7.09 8.15
CA LEU A 182 7.49 6.84 8.33
C LEU A 182 6.67 7.52 7.24
N ALA A 183 5.62 6.88 6.75
CA ALA A 183 4.75 7.35 5.67
C ALA A 183 5.48 7.74 4.35
N PRO A 184 6.08 6.77 3.62
CA PRO A 184 6.56 7.02 2.26
C PRO A 184 5.43 7.45 1.31
N GLU A 185 5.50 8.69 0.81
CA GLU A 185 4.52 9.25 -0.13
C GLU A 185 5.12 9.56 -1.50
N GLY A 186 6.12 10.43 -1.54
CA GLY A 186 6.72 10.90 -2.79
C GLY A 186 7.88 10.02 -3.19
N LEU A 187 7.78 9.32 -4.33
CA LEU A 187 8.87 8.50 -4.87
C LEU A 187 9.37 9.05 -6.21
N THR A 188 10.69 9.20 -6.36
CA THR A 188 11.33 9.60 -7.61
C THR A 188 12.51 8.70 -7.95
N PHE A 189 12.41 7.98 -9.07
CA PHE A 189 13.54 7.25 -9.64
C PHE A 189 14.47 8.20 -10.42
N ILE A 190 15.76 8.13 -10.11
CA ILE A 190 16.81 8.91 -10.76
C ILE A 190 17.75 7.93 -11.49
N PRO A 191 17.71 7.86 -12.82
CA PRO A 191 18.56 6.94 -13.55
C PRO A 191 20.04 7.33 -13.44
N ALA A 192 20.93 6.33 -13.50
CA ALA A 192 22.38 6.47 -13.44
C ALA A 192 22.94 7.65 -14.27
N ARG A 193 22.46 7.82 -15.51
CA ARG A 193 22.89 8.90 -16.42
C ARG A 193 22.56 10.32 -15.95
N LYS A 194 21.64 10.46 -14.99
CA LYS A 194 21.21 11.74 -14.37
C LYS A 194 21.66 11.84 -12.90
N SER A 195 22.27 10.79 -12.36
CA SER A 195 22.72 10.75 -10.97
C SER A 195 24.14 11.31 -10.84
N PRO A 196 24.44 12.12 -9.80
CA PRO A 196 25.79 12.61 -9.54
C PRO A 196 26.77 11.49 -9.17
N THR A 197 26.29 10.32 -8.74
CA THR A 197 27.14 9.16 -8.41
C THR A 197 27.36 8.23 -9.60
N GLY A 198 26.57 8.37 -10.66
CA GLY A 198 26.53 7.42 -11.77
C GLY A 198 25.75 6.13 -11.48
N ASP A 199 25.11 6.01 -10.32
CA ASP A 199 24.24 4.89 -9.96
C ASP A 199 22.76 5.23 -10.16
N ASN A 200 21.91 4.22 -10.36
CA ASN A 200 20.47 4.41 -10.25
C ASN A 200 20.12 4.67 -8.79
N LEU A 201 19.28 5.69 -8.54
CA LEU A 201 18.83 6.07 -7.20
C LEU A 201 17.31 6.09 -7.12
N LEU A 202 16.78 5.95 -5.92
CA LEU A 202 15.38 6.21 -5.59
C LEU A 202 15.35 7.22 -4.44
N ALA A 203 14.81 8.41 -4.69
CA ALA A 203 14.52 9.38 -3.64
C ALA A 203 13.10 9.17 -3.13
N VAL A 204 12.93 9.15 -1.81
CA VAL A 204 11.67 8.89 -1.12
C VAL A 204 11.45 9.95 -0.07
N THR A 205 10.31 10.63 -0.10
CA THR A 205 9.88 11.56 0.94
C THR A 205 8.95 10.83 1.91
N ASN A 206 9.21 11.02 3.20
CA ASN A 206 8.51 10.35 4.28
C ASN A 206 7.76 11.43 5.09
N GLU A 207 6.45 11.47 4.96
CA GLU A 207 5.63 12.60 5.40
C GLU A 207 5.62 12.73 6.93
N VAL A 208 5.27 11.65 7.63
CA VAL A 208 5.15 11.60 9.09
C VAL A 208 6.50 11.84 9.77
N SER A 209 7.59 11.22 9.29
CA SER A 209 8.93 11.45 9.87
C SER A 209 9.58 12.76 9.40
N GLY A 210 9.04 13.42 8.38
CA GLY A 210 9.62 14.63 7.77
C GLY A 210 10.99 14.40 7.13
N THR A 211 11.33 13.16 6.78
CA THR A 211 12.64 12.79 6.22
C THR A 211 12.60 12.65 4.70
N THR A 212 13.78 12.69 4.08
CA THR A 212 13.96 12.30 2.68
C THR A 212 15.13 11.35 2.58
N THR A 213 14.88 10.13 2.12
CA THR A 213 15.89 9.08 2.00
C THR A 213 16.19 8.81 0.54
N VAL A 214 17.47 8.77 0.21
CA VAL A 214 17.95 8.45 -1.13
C VAL A 214 18.62 7.09 -1.11
N TYR A 215 17.98 6.12 -1.72
CA TYR A 215 18.49 4.78 -1.84
C TYR A 215 19.35 4.61 -3.08
N LYS A 216 20.46 3.88 -2.94
CA LYS A 216 21.23 3.38 -4.10
C LYS A 216 20.69 2.02 -4.53
N ILE A 217 20.53 1.84 -5.84
CA ILE A 217 20.01 0.60 -6.43
C ILE A 217 21.15 -0.25 -6.96
N ASP A 218 21.57 -1.27 -6.19
CA ASP A 218 22.56 -2.24 -6.67
C ASP A 218 21.88 -3.41 -7.40
N VAL A 219 22.15 -3.50 -8.70
CA VAL A 219 21.71 -4.64 -9.53
C VAL A 219 22.79 -5.71 -9.48
N LYS A 220 22.53 -6.83 -8.78
CA LYS A 220 23.40 -8.01 -8.96
C LYS A 220 23.24 -8.56 -10.38
N LYS A 221 24.32 -8.48 -11.17
CA LYS A 221 24.40 -9.17 -12.47
C LYS A 221 24.22 -10.68 -12.27
N ARG A 222 23.49 -11.33 -13.19
CA ARG A 222 23.33 -12.79 -13.27
C ARG A 222 24.68 -13.50 -13.11
N TRP A 223 24.77 -14.50 -12.23
CA TRP A 223 25.89 -15.44 -12.24
C TRP A 223 25.75 -16.34 -13.48
N PRO A 224 26.75 -16.43 -14.39
CA PRO A 224 26.58 -17.10 -15.69
C PRO A 224 26.38 -18.63 -15.66
N HIS A 225 26.27 -19.27 -14.49
CA HIS A 225 26.39 -20.74 -14.37
C HIS A 225 25.24 -21.49 -13.68
N CYS A 226 24.14 -20.83 -13.31
CA CYS A 226 22.98 -21.56 -12.79
C CYS A 226 21.94 -21.74 -13.90
N ARG A 227 21.97 -22.92 -14.54
CA ARG A 227 20.79 -23.42 -15.27
C ARG A 227 19.71 -23.75 -14.23
N GLY A 228 18.69 -22.91 -14.11
CA GLY A 228 17.45 -23.26 -13.40
C GLY A 228 17.06 -22.45 -12.15
N GLY A 229 17.51 -21.20 -11.98
CA GLY A 229 17.04 -20.35 -10.86
C GLY A 229 16.61 -18.96 -11.33
N HIS A 230 15.35 -18.61 -11.13
CA HIS A 230 14.73 -17.35 -11.58
C HIS A 230 14.92 -16.17 -10.62
N HIS A 231 15.64 -16.32 -9.51
CA HIS A 231 15.68 -15.28 -8.48
C HIS A 231 16.94 -14.40 -8.58
N ARG A 232 16.75 -13.11 -8.89
CA ARG A 232 17.74 -12.07 -8.66
C ARG A 232 17.39 -11.38 -7.35
N TYR A 233 18.30 -11.40 -6.38
CA TYR A 233 18.17 -10.61 -5.17
C TYR A 233 18.84 -9.26 -5.39
N PHE A 234 18.09 -8.18 -5.18
CA PHE A 234 18.64 -6.84 -5.09
C PHE A 234 19.13 -6.63 -3.66
N PHE A 235 20.21 -5.86 -3.52
CA PHE A 235 20.65 -5.37 -2.23
C PHE A 235 20.59 -3.86 -2.34
N TRP A 236 19.94 -3.23 -1.39
CA TRP A 236 19.85 -1.78 -1.29
C TRP A 236 20.59 -1.41 -0.02
N LYS A 237 21.39 -0.35 -0.11
CA LYS A 237 22.07 0.28 1.01
C LYS A 237 21.67 1.74 1.07
#